data_AF-A0A662GPK2-F1
#
_entry.id   AF-A0A662GPK2-F1
#
_cell.length_a   1.000
_cell.length_b   1.000
_cell.length_c   1.000
_cell.angle_alpha   90.00
_cell.angle_beta   90.00
_cell.angle_gamma   90.00
#
_symmetry.space_group_name_H-M   'P 1'
#
loop_
_entity.id
_entity.type
_entity.pdbx_description
1 polymer ?
#
loop_
_entity_poly.entity_id
_entity_poly.type
_entity_poly.pdbx_seq_one_letter_code
_entity_poly.pdbx_strand_id
1 'polypeptide(L)'
;MIEYRRTIFETDEWIETLVKSYNYRLYTCGEATLLHIRSRIFGNRLISLPFSDYGKIGFIDKTRIQSILHETGVEYVEVRIPEWRSEILKYFHENGFSTRAAYKTFLLDISRNPKSIWKFFNKKIRNSIRYAQKNKVETYRVKKSSELDFFYNLYLRGIRELGSPPHSYKFYKFLFDNLGDKL
;
A
#
# COMPACT_ATOMS: atom_id res chain seq x y z
N MET A 1 5.35 11.31 -22.26
CA MET A 1 5.76 11.69 -20.88
C MET A 1 4.77 11.05 -19.93
N ILE A 2 5.22 10.12 -19.09
CA ILE A 2 4.38 9.61 -18.00
C ILE A 2 4.53 10.64 -16.87
N GLU A 3 3.50 11.44 -16.68
CA GLU A 3 3.41 12.44 -15.63
C GLU A 3 3.63 11.77 -14.27
N TYR A 4 4.42 12.41 -13.39
CA TYR A 4 4.63 11.96 -12.02
C TYR A 4 3.28 11.93 -11.30
N ARG A 5 2.65 10.75 -11.23
CA ARG A 5 1.42 10.56 -10.46
C ARG A 5 1.80 10.27 -9.02
N ARG A 6 1.77 11.32 -8.20
CA ARG A 6 1.84 11.17 -6.74
C ARG A 6 0.70 10.26 -6.30
N THR A 7 1.04 9.18 -5.61
CA THR A 7 0.04 8.21 -5.13
C THR A 7 -0.33 8.51 -3.67
N ILE A 8 -1.45 7.94 -3.20
CA ILE A 8 -1.84 8.04 -1.79
C ILE A 8 -0.73 7.55 -0.85
N PHE A 9 0.11 6.63 -1.30
CA PHE A 9 1.20 6.06 -0.50
C PHE A 9 2.34 7.05 -0.23
N GLU A 10 2.45 8.13 -1.02
CA GLU A 10 3.48 9.16 -0.86
C GLU A 10 3.01 10.38 -0.05
N THR A 11 1.80 10.29 0.51
CA THR A 11 1.21 11.31 1.39
C THR A 11 1.70 11.15 2.83
N ASP A 12 1.77 12.25 3.57
CA ASP A 12 2.23 12.21 4.96
C ASP A 12 1.16 11.54 5.85
N GLU A 13 -0.12 11.67 5.49
CA GLU A 13 -1.26 11.01 6.12
C GLU A 13 -1.16 9.47 6.07
N TRP A 14 -0.73 8.91 4.93
CA TRP A 14 -0.49 7.48 4.80
C TRP A 14 0.72 7.03 5.63
N ILE A 15 1.82 7.77 5.57
CA ILE A 15 3.04 7.45 6.31
C ILE A 15 2.76 7.50 7.83
N GLU A 16 2.06 8.53 8.29
CA GLU A 16 1.64 8.69 9.68
C GLU A 16 0.73 7.54 10.11
N THR A 17 -0.20 7.12 9.24
CA THR A 17 -1.05 5.95 9.51
C THR A 17 -0.20 4.71 9.78
N LEU A 18 0.80 4.43 8.93
CA LEU A 18 1.68 3.27 9.12
C LEU A 18 2.50 3.36 10.41
N VAL A 19 3.11 4.52 10.68
CA VAL A 19 3.91 4.75 11.89
C VAL A 19 3.08 4.56 13.14
N LYS A 20 1.90 5.21 13.24
CA LYS A 20 1.05 5.15 14.43
C LYS A 20 0.37 3.79 14.63
N SER A 21 0.03 3.10 13.54
CA SER A 21 -0.68 1.81 13.62
C SER A 21 0.18 0.67 14.12
N TYR A 22 1.48 0.71 13.79
CA TYR A 22 2.41 -0.40 14.07
C TYR A 22 3.62 0.01 14.91
N ASN A 23 3.71 1.28 15.32
CA ASN A 23 4.85 1.85 16.03
C ASN A 23 6.17 1.65 15.25
N TYR A 24 6.12 1.81 13.92
CA TYR A 24 7.31 1.68 13.08
C TYR A 24 8.20 2.91 13.25
N ARG A 25 9.52 2.67 13.27
CA ARG A 25 10.49 3.75 13.28
C ARG A 25 10.68 4.27 11.86
N LEU A 26 10.52 5.59 11.71
CA LEU A 26 10.65 6.30 10.46
C LEU A 26 12.06 6.86 10.27
N TYR A 27 12.60 6.69 9.07
CA TYR A 27 13.86 7.28 8.63
C TYR A 27 13.68 8.01 7.30
N THR A 28 14.35 9.14 7.17
CA THR A 28 14.52 9.86 5.90
C THR A 28 15.96 9.72 5.42
N CYS A 29 16.13 9.52 4.12
CA CYS A 29 17.42 9.29 3.48
C CYS A 29 17.43 9.89 2.08
N GLY A 30 17.82 11.15 1.96
CA GLY A 30 17.59 11.92 0.74
C GLY A 30 16.08 12.08 0.49
N GLU A 31 15.62 11.64 -0.68
CA GLU A 31 14.21 11.69 -1.06
C GLU A 31 13.42 10.45 -0.59
N ALA A 32 14.10 9.47 -0.02
CA ALA A 32 13.48 8.22 0.43
C ALA A 32 12.91 8.33 1.86
N THR A 33 11.73 7.76 2.03
CA THR A 33 11.09 7.48 3.32
C THR A 33 11.15 5.97 3.57
N LEU A 34 11.80 5.58 4.66
CA LEU A 34 12.00 4.18 5.05
C LEU A 34 11.38 3.90 6.42
N LEU A 35 10.68 2.78 6.53
CA LEU A 35 10.13 2.29 7.78
C LEU A 35 10.89 1.04 8.21
N HIS A 36 11.35 1.05 9.46
CA HIS A 36 12.03 -0.08 10.09
C HIS A 36 11.00 -0.97 10.78
N ILE A 37 10.93 -2.22 10.32
CA ILE A 37 9.99 -3.23 10.77
C ILE A 37 10.76 -4.32 11.50
N ARG A 38 10.40 -4.53 12.77
CA ARG A 38 10.89 -5.64 13.58
C ARG A 38 9.74 -6.59 13.89
N SER A 39 9.70 -7.72 13.20
CA SER A 39 8.66 -8.74 13.37
C SER A 39 9.28 -10.09 13.71
N ARG A 40 8.63 -10.84 14.60
CA ARG A 40 8.99 -12.24 14.89
C ARG A 40 8.69 -13.18 13.71
N ILE A 41 7.74 -12.80 12.84
CA ILE A 41 7.27 -13.62 11.72
C ILE A 41 7.95 -13.18 10.41
N PHE A 42 8.12 -11.88 10.22
CA PHE A 42 8.62 -11.30 8.96
C PHE A 42 10.08 -10.81 9.04
N GLY A 43 10.73 -11.02 10.18
CA GLY A 43 12.12 -10.63 10.40
C GLY A 43 12.34 -9.14 10.69
N ASN A 44 13.61 -8.74 10.60
CA ASN A 44 14.09 -7.36 10.78
C ASN A 44 14.41 -6.76 9.41
N ARG A 45 13.69 -5.71 9.00
CA ARG A 45 13.86 -5.15 7.64
C ARG A 45 13.61 -3.65 7.59
N LEU A 46 14.28 -2.99 6.64
CA LEU A 46 14.10 -1.60 6.30
C LEU A 46 13.44 -1.53 4.91
N ILE A 47 12.28 -0.89 4.82
CA ILE A 47 11.46 -0.91 3.60
C ILE A 47 10.93 0.47 3.26
N SER A 48 10.84 0.80 1.98
CA SER A 48 10.32 2.08 1.47
C SER A 48 8.79 2.25 1.62
N LEU A 49 8.20 1.89 2.75
CA LEU A 49 6.76 1.78 3.07
C LEU A 49 6.19 0.35 2.92
N PRO A 50 5.85 -0.34 4.04
CA PRO A 50 5.06 -1.57 3.99
C PRO A 50 3.61 -1.30 3.64
N PHE A 51 2.91 -2.34 3.19
CA PHE A 51 1.48 -2.31 2.88
C PHE A 51 1.11 -1.31 1.76
N SER A 52 2.10 -0.89 0.99
CA SER A 52 1.98 -0.02 -0.17
C SER A 52 2.44 -0.75 -1.42
N ASP A 53 1.82 -0.45 -2.56
CA ASP A 53 2.30 -0.95 -3.85
C ASP A 53 3.63 -0.29 -4.22
N TYR A 54 3.80 0.99 -3.87
CA TYR A 54 4.98 1.80 -4.15
C TYR A 54 5.42 2.58 -2.91
N GLY A 55 6.70 2.91 -2.86
CA GLY A 55 7.27 3.73 -1.80
C GLY A 55 7.40 5.20 -2.15
N LYS A 56 7.49 6.06 -1.12
CA LYS A 56 8.02 7.42 -1.26
C LYS A 56 9.55 7.31 -1.39
N ILE A 57 9.98 7.17 -2.64
CA ILE A 57 11.36 6.84 -3.03
C ILE A 57 11.88 7.82 -4.08
N GLY A 58 13.18 8.08 -4.03
CA GLY A 58 13.92 8.92 -4.96
C GLY A 58 15.41 8.68 -4.81
N PHE A 59 16.24 9.70 -5.03
CA PHE A 59 17.68 9.56 -4.80
C PHE A 59 17.99 9.37 -3.31
N ILE A 60 18.91 8.45 -3.01
CA ILE A 60 19.31 8.12 -1.63
C ILE A 60 20.70 8.67 -1.32
N ASP A 61 20.86 9.18 -0.11
CA ASP A 61 22.17 9.49 0.47
C ASP A 61 22.86 8.18 0.91
N LYS A 62 23.95 7.82 0.25
CA LYS A 62 24.72 6.59 0.51
C LYS A 62 25.31 6.53 1.92
N THR A 63 25.78 7.66 2.43
CA THR A 63 26.36 7.72 3.78
C THR A 63 25.26 7.56 4.81
N ARG A 64 24.12 8.24 4.60
CA ARG A 64 22.98 8.14 5.51
C ARG A 64 22.39 6.73 5.53
N ILE A 65 22.23 6.07 4.38
CA ILE A 65 21.67 4.71 4.36
C ILE A 65 22.58 3.70 5.06
N GLN A 66 23.90 3.81 4.90
CA GLN A 66 24.87 2.97 5.62
C GLN A 66 24.79 3.17 7.13
N SER A 67 24.67 4.42 7.59
CA SER A 67 24.45 4.74 9.00
C SER A 67 23.17 4.11 9.55
N ILE A 68 22.06 4.17 8.80
CA ILE A 68 20.77 3.56 9.21
C ILE A 68 20.88 2.03 9.27
N LEU A 69 21.53 1.39 8.29
CA LEU A 69 21.75 -0.06 8.28
C LEU A 69 22.54 -0.51 9.51
N HIS A 70 23.61 0.21 9.84
CA HIS A 70 24.41 -0.04 11.04
C HIS A 70 23.58 0.16 12.33
N GLU A 71 22.83 1.26 12.43
CA GLU A 71 21.98 1.55 13.59
C GLU A 71 20.89 0.49 13.83
N THR A 72 20.28 0.00 12.74
CA THR A 72 19.14 -0.91 12.80
C THR A 72 19.53 -2.39 12.85
N GLY A 73 20.79 -2.72 12.54
CA GLY A 73 21.28 -4.09 12.37
C GLY A 73 20.54 -4.83 11.26
N VAL A 74 20.05 -4.12 10.24
CA VAL A 74 19.38 -4.70 9.08
C VAL A 74 20.41 -4.89 7.96
N GLU A 75 20.32 -6.02 7.25
CA GLU A 75 21.28 -6.38 6.20
C GLU A 75 20.98 -5.74 4.84
N TYR A 76 19.72 -5.41 4.56
CA TYR A 76 19.29 -4.88 3.27
C TYR A 76 18.11 -3.91 3.35
N VAL A 77 17.95 -3.11 2.30
CA VAL A 77 16.81 -2.21 2.12
C VAL A 77 15.90 -2.76 1.03
N GLU A 78 14.61 -2.91 1.33
CA GLU A 78 13.59 -3.21 0.32
C GLU A 78 13.03 -1.90 -0.24
N VAL A 79 13.18 -1.69 -1.55
CA VAL A 79 12.60 -0.53 -2.25
C VAL A 79 11.48 -0.97 -3.19
N ARG A 80 10.34 -0.29 -3.08
CA ARG A 80 9.14 -0.54 -3.91
C ARG A 80 9.02 0.55 -4.96
N ILE A 81 9.46 0.22 -6.17
CA ILE A 81 9.54 1.15 -7.29
C ILE A 81 8.56 0.68 -8.39
N PRO A 82 7.61 1.51 -8.82
CA PRO A 82 6.76 1.18 -9.96
C PRO A 82 7.56 1.16 -11.26
N GLU A 83 7.18 0.30 -12.20
CA GLU A 83 7.85 0.17 -13.51
C GLU A 83 7.88 1.48 -14.31
N TRP A 84 6.90 2.38 -14.12
CA TRP A 84 6.86 3.67 -14.82
C TRP A 84 7.86 4.71 -14.26
N ARG A 85 8.56 4.44 -13.16
CA ARG A 85 9.66 5.28 -12.65
C ARG A 85 11.02 4.70 -13.10
N SER A 86 11.18 4.55 -14.41
CA SER A 86 12.34 3.88 -15.04
C SER A 86 13.70 4.49 -14.65
N GLU A 87 13.78 5.82 -14.51
CA GLU A 87 15.01 6.51 -14.09
C GLU A 87 15.42 6.14 -12.66
N ILE A 88 14.45 6.09 -11.73
CA ILE A 88 14.70 5.66 -10.35
C ILE A 88 15.08 4.18 -10.32
N LEU A 89 14.38 3.34 -11.08
CA LEU A 89 14.71 1.92 -11.18
C LEU A 89 16.14 1.70 -11.68
N LYS A 90 16.55 2.42 -12.74
CA LYS A 90 17.91 2.41 -13.28
C LYS A 90 18.93 2.85 -12.24
N TYR A 91 18.66 3.95 -11.54
CA TYR A 91 19.53 4.44 -10.46
C TYR A 91 19.76 3.36 -9.38
N PHE A 92 18.72 2.67 -8.92
CA PHE A 92 18.89 1.62 -7.90
C PHE A 92 19.69 0.42 -8.43
N HIS A 93 19.51 0.03 -9.69
CA HIS A 93 20.32 -1.02 -10.32
C HIS A 93 21.81 -0.65 -10.39
N GLU A 94 22.13 0.57 -10.80
CA GLU A 94 23.51 1.09 -10.85
C GLU A 94 24.15 1.18 -9.46
N ASN A 95 23.33 1.16 -8.40
CA ASN A 95 23.76 1.19 -7.00
C ASN A 95 23.63 -0.17 -6.30
N GLY A 96 23.62 -1.27 -7.07
CA GLY A 96 23.76 -2.63 -6.54
C GLY A 96 22.46 -3.31 -6.11
N PHE A 97 21.29 -2.72 -6.40
CA PHE A 97 20.01 -3.36 -6.14
C PHE A 97 19.63 -4.35 -7.25
N SER A 98 19.02 -5.46 -6.85
CA SER A 98 18.43 -6.44 -7.75
C SER A 98 16.90 -6.33 -7.75
N THR A 99 16.29 -6.57 -8.90
CA THR A 99 14.83 -6.51 -9.04
C THR A 99 14.21 -7.85 -8.67
N ARG A 100 13.16 -7.79 -7.85
CA ARG A 100 12.30 -8.94 -7.51
C ARG A 100 10.87 -8.70 -7.97
N ALA A 101 10.53 -9.21 -9.15
CA ALA A 101 9.19 -9.10 -9.73
C ALA A 101 8.23 -10.19 -9.20
N ALA A 102 8.01 -10.23 -7.88
CA ALA A 102 7.16 -11.24 -7.23
C ALA A 102 5.67 -10.86 -7.17
N TYR A 103 5.34 -9.59 -7.39
CA TYR A 103 3.99 -9.04 -7.23
C TYR A 103 3.44 -8.53 -8.56
N LYS A 104 2.13 -8.67 -8.75
CA LYS A 104 1.41 -8.15 -9.91
C LYS A 104 0.27 -7.25 -9.44
N THR A 105 0.16 -6.08 -10.06
CA THR A 105 -0.93 -5.13 -9.81
C THR A 105 -1.90 -5.15 -10.97
N PHE A 106 -3.20 -5.28 -10.68
CA PHE A 106 -4.26 -5.21 -11.68
C PHE A 106 -4.88 -3.82 -11.65
N LEU A 107 -4.76 -3.06 -12.74
CA LEU A 107 -5.26 -1.70 -12.84
C LEU A 107 -6.49 -1.64 -13.74
N LEU A 108 -7.54 -0.96 -13.27
CA LEU A 108 -8.74 -0.64 -14.05
C LEU A 108 -8.77 0.86 -14.31
N ASP A 109 -8.76 1.24 -15.58
CA ASP A 109 -8.88 2.64 -16.00
C ASP A 109 -10.33 3.13 -15.84
N ILE A 110 -10.58 3.84 -14.74
CA ILE A 110 -11.87 4.42 -14.39
C ILE A 110 -12.13 5.79 -15.03
N SER A 111 -11.20 6.34 -15.81
CA SER A 111 -11.42 7.59 -16.56
C SER A 111 -12.39 7.42 -17.73
N ARG A 112 -12.61 6.18 -18.16
CA ARG A 112 -13.55 5.82 -19.21
C ARG A 112 -14.98 5.97 -18.70
N ASN A 113 -15.90 6.26 -19.61
CA ASN A 113 -17.32 6.29 -19.24
C ASN A 113 -17.77 4.92 -18.67
N PRO A 114 -18.69 4.89 -17.68
CA PRO A 114 -19.11 3.65 -17.01
C PRO A 114 -19.67 2.57 -17.95
N LYS A 115 -20.34 2.96 -19.05
CA LYS A 115 -20.86 2.01 -20.04
C LYS A 115 -19.74 1.27 -20.76
N SER A 116 -18.62 1.94 -21.03
CA SER A 116 -17.43 1.35 -21.63
C SER A 116 -16.74 0.37 -20.68
N ILE A 117 -16.56 0.75 -19.41
CA ILE A 117 -16.02 -0.12 -18.35
C ILE A 117 -16.89 -1.38 -18.19
N TRP A 118 -18.22 -1.22 -18.19
CA TRP A 118 -19.15 -2.34 -18.12
C TRP A 118 -19.00 -3.32 -19.29
N LYS A 119 -18.80 -2.80 -20.51
CA LYS A 119 -18.58 -3.63 -21.71
C LYS A 119 -17.25 -4.37 -21.66
N PHE A 120 -16.23 -3.79 -21.03
CA PHE A 120 -14.91 -4.41 -20.85
C PHE A 120 -14.95 -5.67 -19.98
N PHE A 121 -15.80 -5.72 -18.95
CA PHE A 121 -15.95 -6.93 -18.13
C PHE A 121 -16.48 -8.12 -18.94
N ASN A 122 -15.98 -9.32 -18.68
CA ASN A 122 -16.49 -10.53 -19.33
C ASN A 122 -17.91 -10.90 -18.86
N LYS A 123 -18.56 -11.85 -19.57
CA LYS A 123 -19.92 -12.32 -19.26
C LYS A 123 -20.07 -12.82 -17.82
N LYS A 124 -19.07 -13.53 -17.28
CA LYS A 124 -19.08 -14.08 -15.92
C LYS A 124 -19.15 -12.98 -14.85
N ILE A 125 -18.31 -11.96 -14.96
CA ILE A 125 -18.29 -10.81 -14.03
C ILE A 125 -19.64 -10.08 -14.10
N ARG A 126 -20.11 -9.73 -15.30
CA ARG A 126 -21.39 -9.03 -15.48
C ARG A 126 -22.57 -9.81 -14.90
N ASN A 127 -22.60 -11.12 -15.08
CA ASN A 127 -23.66 -11.97 -14.53
C ASN A 127 -23.63 -12.01 -13.01
N SER A 128 -22.45 -12.06 -12.40
CA SER A 128 -22.29 -12.05 -10.94
C SER A 128 -22.78 -10.73 -10.33
N ILE A 129 -22.46 -9.60 -10.97
CA ILE A 129 -22.94 -8.28 -10.55
C ILE A 129 -24.47 -8.19 -10.67
N ARG A 130 -25.05 -8.64 -11.80
CA ARG A 130 -26.51 -8.68 -11.97
C ARG A 130 -27.21 -9.60 -10.97
N TYR A 131 -26.57 -10.71 -10.61
CA TYR A 131 -27.10 -11.61 -9.59
C TYR A 131 -27.17 -10.92 -8.23
N ALA A 132 -26.12 -10.20 -7.81
CA ALA A 132 -26.15 -9.40 -6.58
C ALA A 132 -27.25 -8.33 -6.62
N GLN A 133 -27.41 -7.63 -7.74
CA GLN A 133 -28.49 -6.64 -7.94
C GLN A 133 -29.89 -7.28 -7.86
N LYS A 134 -30.10 -8.44 -8.50
CA LYS A 134 -31.37 -9.19 -8.45
C LYS A 134 -31.71 -9.62 -7.02
N ASN A 135 -30.71 -9.96 -6.23
CA ASN A 135 -30.86 -10.31 -4.81
C ASN A 135 -30.88 -9.07 -3.89
N LYS A 136 -30.98 -7.85 -4.42
CA LYS A 136 -31.08 -6.61 -3.66
C LYS A 136 -29.94 -6.40 -2.67
N VAL A 137 -28.73 -6.81 -3.04
CA VAL A 137 -27.54 -6.50 -2.24
C VAL A 137 -27.27 -5.00 -2.30
N GLU A 138 -27.23 -4.35 -1.14
CA GLU A 138 -26.98 -2.92 -1.00
C GLU A 138 -25.54 -2.66 -0.52
N THR A 139 -25.00 -1.50 -0.90
CA THR A 139 -23.70 -1.03 -0.40
C THR A 139 -23.92 0.08 0.62
N TYR A 140 -23.14 0.05 1.70
CA TYR A 140 -23.20 1.04 2.76
C TYR A 140 -21.81 1.68 2.94
N ARG A 141 -21.73 3.00 2.82
CA ARG A 141 -20.51 3.76 3.09
C ARG A 141 -20.44 4.08 4.57
N VAL A 142 -19.37 3.63 5.23
CA VAL A 142 -19.02 4.03 6.60
C VAL A 142 -18.74 5.54 6.60
N LYS A 143 -19.47 6.28 7.44
CA LYS A 143 -19.37 7.75 7.59
C LYS A 143 -18.88 8.16 8.98
N LYS A 144 -18.94 7.26 9.96
CA LYS A 144 -18.54 7.55 11.34
C LYS A 144 -17.57 6.49 11.84
N SER A 145 -16.62 6.89 12.69
CA SER A 145 -15.69 5.94 13.32
C SER A 145 -16.43 4.87 14.14
N SER A 146 -17.63 5.15 14.66
CA SER A 146 -18.47 4.18 15.38
C SER A 146 -19.01 3.05 14.49
N GLU A 147 -19.08 3.27 13.18
CA GLU A 147 -19.54 2.26 12.20
C GLU A 147 -18.38 1.35 11.75
N LEU A 148 -17.14 1.70 12.11
CA LEU A 148 -15.94 0.96 11.71
C LEU A 148 -15.89 -0.45 12.30
N ASP A 149 -16.49 -0.66 13.47
CA ASP A 149 -16.58 -1.97 14.12
C ASP A 149 -17.33 -2.99 13.26
N PHE A 150 -18.38 -2.55 12.57
CA PHE A 150 -19.13 -3.41 11.65
C PHE A 150 -18.25 -3.85 10.47
N PHE A 151 -17.55 -2.89 9.85
CA PHE A 151 -16.58 -3.18 8.80
C PHE A 151 -15.47 -4.12 9.27
N TYR A 152 -14.88 -3.86 10.45
CA TYR A 152 -13.76 -4.65 10.94
C TYR A 152 -14.16 -6.10 11.25
N ASN A 153 -15.34 -6.31 11.83
CA ASN A 153 -15.87 -7.65 12.04
C ASN A 153 -16.09 -8.42 10.74
N LEU A 154 -16.58 -7.75 9.68
CA LEU A 154 -16.73 -8.36 8.36
C LEU A 154 -15.36 -8.68 7.74
N TYR A 155 -14.39 -7.76 7.86
CA TYR A 155 -13.01 -7.97 7.42
C TYR A 155 -12.35 -9.18 8.10
N LEU A 156 -12.48 -9.32 9.41
CA LEU A 156 -11.91 -10.45 10.16
C LEU A 156 -12.47 -11.80 9.69
N ARG A 157 -13.77 -11.87 9.37
CA ARG A 157 -14.38 -13.09 8.82
C ARG A 157 -13.74 -13.48 7.48
N GLY A 158 -13.59 -12.52 6.56
CA GLY A 158 -12.99 -12.76 5.25
C GLY A 158 -11.52 -13.15 5.31
N ILE A 159 -10.72 -12.47 6.14
CA ILE A 159 -9.29 -12.79 6.28
C ILE A 159 -9.06 -14.15 6.95
N ARG A 160 -9.91 -14.53 7.91
CA ARG A 160 -9.86 -15.85 8.53
C ARG A 160 -10.07 -16.96 7.49
N GLU A 161 -10.99 -16.79 6.56
CA GLU A 161 -11.23 -17.74 5.46
C GLU A 161 -10.04 -17.82 4.49
N LEU A 162 -9.32 -16.71 4.28
CA LEU A 162 -8.13 -16.64 3.44
C LEU A 162 -6.83 -17.10 4.14
N GLY A 163 -6.87 -17.37 5.44
CA GLY A 163 -5.71 -17.87 6.21
C GLY A 163 -4.56 -16.86 6.39
N SER A 164 -4.82 -15.55 6.25
CA SER A 164 -3.80 -14.51 6.41
C SER A 164 -3.88 -13.84 7.79
N PRO A 165 -2.78 -13.33 8.37
CA PRO A 165 -2.84 -12.51 9.58
C PRO A 165 -3.58 -11.18 9.30
N PRO A 166 -4.57 -10.78 10.12
CA PRO A 166 -5.30 -9.54 9.91
C PRO A 166 -4.46 -8.31 10.31
N HIS A 167 -4.73 -7.18 9.66
CA HIS A 167 -4.30 -5.88 10.16
C HIS A 167 -5.01 -5.53 11.48
N SER A 168 -4.37 -4.69 12.29
CA SER A 168 -4.94 -4.25 13.56
C SER A 168 -6.16 -3.35 13.33
N TYR A 169 -7.11 -3.32 14.27
CA TYR A 169 -8.21 -2.36 14.24
C TYR A 169 -7.69 -0.91 14.20
N LYS A 170 -6.60 -0.63 14.93
CA LYS A 170 -5.92 0.67 14.95
C LYS A 170 -5.53 1.14 13.55
N PHE A 171 -5.08 0.23 12.67
CA PHE A 171 -4.77 0.54 11.29
C PHE A 171 -5.97 1.14 10.54
N TYR A 172 -7.11 0.48 10.59
CA TYR A 172 -8.32 0.99 9.95
C TYR A 172 -8.84 2.27 10.59
N LYS A 173 -8.68 2.43 11.90
CA LYS A 173 -9.04 3.67 12.59
C LYS A 173 -8.19 4.85 12.12
N PHE A 174 -6.87 4.70 12.07
CA PHE A 174 -5.99 5.75 11.57
C PHE A 174 -6.21 6.04 10.08
N LEU A 175 -6.47 5.01 9.26
CA LEU A 175 -6.87 5.23 7.86
C LEU A 175 -8.13 6.09 7.77
N PHE A 176 -9.15 5.80 8.57
CA PHE A 176 -10.40 6.56 8.57
C PHE A 176 -10.18 8.01 9.03
N ASP A 177 -9.42 8.22 10.11
CA ASP A 177 -9.19 9.54 10.71
C ASP A 177 -8.27 10.43 9.83
N ASN A 178 -7.23 9.83 9.23
CA ASN A 178 -6.20 10.55 8.48
C ASN A 178 -6.54 10.73 7.00
N LEU A 179 -7.13 9.71 6.36
CA LEU A 179 -7.36 9.69 4.91
C LEU A 179 -8.83 9.84 4.53
N GLY A 180 -9.75 9.22 5.30
CA GLY A 180 -11.22 9.39 5.22
C GLY A 180 -11.77 9.94 3.89
N ASP A 181 -12.39 11.12 3.96
CA ASP A 181 -12.88 11.89 2.81
C ASP A 181 -11.86 12.93 2.29
N LYS A 182 -10.60 12.84 2.73
CA LYS A 182 -9.53 13.82 2.46
C LYS A 182 -8.72 13.50 1.18
N LEU A 183 -9.15 12.48 0.44
CA LEU A 183 -8.60 12.06 -0.86
C LEU A 183 -9.73 11.94 -1.89
#